data_AF-A0A0Q6TID1-F1
#
_entry.id   AF-A0A0Q6TID1-F1
#
_cell.length_a   1.000
_cell.length_b   1.000
_cell.length_c   1.000
_cell.angle_alpha   90.00
_cell.angle_beta   90.00
_cell.angle_gamma   90.00
#
_symmetry.space_group_name_H-M   'P 1'
#
loop_
_entity.id
_entity.type
_entity.pdbx_description
1 polymer ?
#
loop_
_entity_poly.entity_id
_entity_poly.type
_entity_poly.pdbx_seq_one_letter_code
_entity_poly.pdbx_strand_id
1 'polypeptide(L)'
;MKNTPIGPALRTVACIAVPLVLAGCASIPDVTVSYRPVTWSVQVATAHTITCTNDRKYFMVAGGATYTPAYSADTARAAFEIQLKKLDRFYADSDFSLSFTDDGRLKSINQSTTGQGETITKAFVGVVTAVAAFQAEALPSTAGPQPASICAIVRKWNVPAPDHLPQVSLTQNGRFAGAGNLSLEVPPEQQALFTELKKAGLDLAATARAELVGDALQPVARPASAVAEGEVAVTLQQVTTLKLSATDARGENLGGKRIPVPLKDKDFMLPIPKPALFGKQTFQLAVAESGRITSLGYGSTSGAAGALGAVAVVAGEPITEDNARAAAAKAAADLIAQQQRLANCLLKPTECPK
;
A
#
# COMPACT_ATOMS: atom_id res chain seq x y z
N MET A 1 -47.63 11.39 95.05
CA MET A 1 -47.80 10.14 94.27
C MET A 1 -47.84 10.48 92.79
N LYS A 2 -47.04 9.75 91.98
CA LYS A 2 -47.07 9.59 90.51
C LYS A 2 -46.70 10.83 89.66
N ASN A 3 -45.97 10.75 88.55
CA ASN A 3 -44.96 9.84 87.97
C ASN A 3 -44.49 10.56 86.68
N THR A 4 -43.18 10.56 86.39
CA THR A 4 -42.51 10.84 85.09
C THR A 4 -43.05 9.91 83.96
N PRO A 5 -42.92 10.22 82.63
CA PRO A 5 -41.62 10.28 81.92
C PRO A 5 -41.48 11.14 80.61
N ILE A 6 -40.24 11.60 80.39
CA ILE A 6 -39.34 11.55 79.21
C ILE A 6 -39.92 11.39 77.78
N GLY A 7 -39.52 12.30 76.87
CA GLY A 7 -39.54 12.11 75.41
C GLY A 7 -38.47 12.98 74.70
N PRO A 8 -37.78 12.50 73.65
CA PRO A 8 -36.40 12.89 73.34
C PRO A 8 -36.26 14.05 72.34
N ALA A 9 -35.23 14.88 72.57
CA ALA A 9 -34.75 15.87 71.61
C ALA A 9 -34.01 15.16 70.46
N LEU A 10 -34.65 15.11 69.29
CA LEU A 10 -34.08 14.61 68.04
C LEU A 10 -33.01 15.60 67.56
N ARG A 11 -31.74 15.34 67.89
CA ARG A 11 -30.60 16.03 67.25
C ARG A 11 -30.39 15.43 65.87
N THR A 12 -30.89 16.11 64.85
CA THR A 12 -30.62 15.81 63.44
C THR A 12 -29.14 16.12 63.17
N VAL A 13 -28.28 15.11 63.31
CA VAL A 13 -26.91 15.15 62.78
C VAL A 13 -27.04 15.03 61.27
N ALA A 14 -26.99 16.18 60.58
CA ALA A 14 -26.83 16.22 59.14
C ALA A 14 -25.43 15.70 58.80
N CYS A 15 -25.32 14.39 58.56
CA CYS A 15 -24.18 13.81 57.85
C CYS A 15 -24.17 14.43 56.45
N ILE A 16 -23.36 15.46 56.26
CA ILE A 16 -22.92 15.90 54.93
C ILE A 16 -22.11 14.73 54.36
N ALA A 17 -22.81 13.83 53.67
CA ALA A 17 -22.19 12.83 52.83
C ALA A 17 -21.54 13.59 51.68
N VAL A 18 -20.28 14.00 51.88
CA VAL A 18 -19.40 14.41 50.79
C VAL A 18 -19.30 13.18 49.88
N PRO A 19 -19.87 13.20 48.67
CA PRO A 19 -19.58 12.14 47.73
C PRO A 19 -18.10 12.30 47.42
N LEU A 20 -17.29 11.43 48.00
CA LEU A 20 -15.89 11.24 47.65
C LEU A 20 -15.93 10.61 46.25
N VAL A 21 -16.26 11.43 45.25
CA VAL A 21 -16.15 11.10 43.85
C VAL A 21 -14.65 10.93 43.65
N LEU A 22 -14.20 9.68 43.78
CA LEU A 22 -12.93 9.20 43.30
C LEU A 22 -12.95 9.38 41.78
N ALA A 23 -12.79 10.62 41.34
CA ALA A 23 -12.42 10.95 39.98
C ALA A 23 -10.99 10.45 39.84
N GLY A 24 -10.85 9.17 39.51
CA GLY A 24 -9.58 8.62 39.06
C GLY A 24 -9.24 9.32 37.76
N CYS A 25 -8.38 10.32 37.81
CA CYS A 25 -7.82 10.93 36.61
C CYS A 25 -7.15 9.82 35.81
N ALA A 26 -7.73 9.46 34.66
CA ALA A 26 -7.11 8.53 33.74
C ALA A 26 -5.83 9.21 33.22
N SER A 27 -4.67 8.73 33.69
CA SER A 27 -3.37 9.19 33.19
C SER A 27 -2.89 8.23 32.11
N ILE A 28 -2.23 8.76 31.07
CA ILE A 28 -1.58 7.92 30.07
C ILE A 28 -0.42 7.18 30.77
N PRO A 29 -0.32 5.85 30.66
CA PRO A 29 0.74 5.11 31.30
C PRO A 29 2.12 5.51 30.75
N ASP A 30 3.15 5.39 31.59
CA ASP A 30 4.54 5.64 31.21
C ASP A 30 5.09 4.51 30.35
N VAL A 31 4.65 4.46 29.09
CA VAL A 31 5.05 3.44 28.13
C VAL A 31 5.71 4.08 26.92
N THR A 32 6.77 3.41 26.46
CA THR A 32 7.40 3.69 25.18
C THR A 32 6.89 2.65 24.19
N VAL A 33 6.26 3.12 23.12
CA VAL A 33 5.80 2.24 22.05
C VAL A 33 6.79 2.32 20.90
N SER A 34 7.24 1.17 20.42
CA SER A 34 8.16 1.06 19.29
C SER A 34 7.47 0.51 18.05
N TYR A 35 7.95 0.93 16.87
CA TYR A 35 7.47 0.45 15.58
C TYR A 35 8.61 0.34 14.58
N ARG A 36 8.43 -0.53 13.58
CA ARG A 36 9.50 -0.83 12.63
C ARG A 36 9.47 0.08 11.41
N PRO A 37 10.66 0.49 10.91
CA PRO A 37 10.77 1.08 9.58
C PRO A 37 10.30 0.10 8.50
N VAL A 38 9.92 0.64 7.35
CA VAL A 38 9.51 -0.12 6.17
C VAL A 38 10.72 -0.43 5.30
N THR A 39 10.84 -1.68 4.84
CA THR A 39 11.62 -2.08 3.69
C THR A 39 10.70 -2.52 2.55
N TRP A 40 11.23 -2.56 1.33
CA TRP A 40 10.45 -2.88 0.15
C TRP A 40 11.18 -3.86 -0.75
N SER A 41 10.41 -4.60 -1.52
CA SER A 41 10.89 -5.31 -2.69
C SER A 41 9.80 -5.30 -3.76
N VAL A 42 10.16 -5.39 -5.04
CA VAL A 42 9.18 -5.48 -6.12
C VAL A 42 9.45 -6.74 -6.91
N GLN A 43 8.44 -7.62 -6.96
CA GLN A 43 8.45 -8.73 -7.89
C GLN A 43 8.01 -8.23 -9.26
N VAL A 44 8.77 -8.61 -10.29
CA VAL A 44 8.48 -8.30 -11.68
C VAL A 44 8.28 -9.61 -12.40
N ALA A 45 7.16 -9.72 -13.11
CA ALA A 45 6.87 -10.85 -13.97
C ALA A 45 6.52 -10.33 -15.35
N THR A 46 7.21 -10.81 -16.37
CA THR A 46 6.86 -10.57 -17.77
C THR A 46 6.24 -11.82 -18.37
N ALA A 47 5.29 -11.62 -19.28
CA ALA A 47 4.66 -12.69 -20.04
C ALA A 47 4.74 -12.35 -21.53
N HIS A 48 5.14 -13.33 -22.33
CA HIS A 48 5.07 -13.28 -23.78
C HIS A 48 4.15 -14.40 -24.25
N THR A 49 3.03 -14.03 -24.86
CA THR A 49 2.11 -14.97 -25.49
C THR A 49 2.42 -15.03 -26.98
N ILE A 50 2.78 -16.20 -27.47
CA ILE A 50 3.05 -16.45 -28.88
C ILE A 50 1.85 -17.20 -29.45
N THR A 51 1.17 -16.61 -30.42
CA THR A 51 0.02 -17.21 -31.11
C THR A 51 0.37 -17.44 -32.56
N CYS A 52 0.04 -18.61 -33.08
CA CYS A 52 0.31 -18.99 -34.46
C CYS A 52 -0.98 -19.20 -35.26
N THR A 53 -0.96 -18.82 -36.54
CA THR A 53 -2.07 -19.12 -37.45
C THR A 53 -2.14 -20.61 -37.76
N ASN A 54 -3.31 -21.08 -38.19
CA ASN A 54 -3.50 -22.49 -38.50
C ASN A 54 -2.61 -22.98 -39.66
N ASP A 55 -2.38 -22.11 -40.65
CA ASP A 55 -1.53 -22.37 -41.82
C ASP A 55 -0.01 -22.23 -41.55
N ARG A 56 0.39 -21.87 -40.31
CA ARG A 56 1.78 -21.68 -39.88
C ARG A 56 2.56 -20.60 -40.65
N LYS A 57 1.86 -19.73 -41.39
CA LYS A 57 2.49 -18.65 -42.16
C LYS A 57 2.79 -17.43 -41.32
N TYR A 58 2.06 -17.22 -40.23
CA TYR A 58 2.19 -16.06 -39.38
C TYR A 58 2.18 -16.45 -37.90
N PHE A 59 2.89 -15.66 -37.11
CA PHE A 59 2.78 -15.69 -35.66
C PHE A 59 2.73 -14.26 -35.14
N MET A 60 2.15 -14.11 -33.96
CA MET A 60 2.09 -12.86 -33.22
C MET A 60 2.71 -13.09 -31.83
N VAL A 61 3.45 -12.10 -31.34
CA VAL A 61 3.95 -12.09 -29.96
C VAL A 61 3.27 -10.93 -29.25
N ALA A 62 2.55 -11.22 -28.17
CA ALA A 62 1.98 -10.22 -27.28
C ALA A 62 2.76 -10.25 -25.95
N GLY A 63 3.37 -9.12 -25.59
CA GLY A 63 4.16 -8.97 -24.37
C GLY A 63 3.44 -8.16 -23.29
N GLY A 64 3.77 -8.39 -22.03
CA GLY A 64 3.32 -7.54 -20.93
C GLY A 64 4.12 -7.76 -19.65
N ALA A 65 4.25 -6.71 -18.85
CA ALA A 65 4.91 -6.74 -17.54
C ALA A 65 3.92 -6.44 -16.40
N THR A 66 4.06 -7.19 -15.31
CA THR A 66 3.35 -6.96 -14.05
C THR A 66 4.35 -6.67 -12.94
N TYR A 67 3.95 -5.79 -12.02
CA TYR A 67 4.80 -5.27 -10.95
C TYR A 67 4.04 -5.33 -9.62
N THR A 68 4.52 -6.18 -8.74
CA THR A 68 3.90 -6.48 -7.44
C THR A 68 4.83 -6.03 -6.32
N PRO A 69 4.59 -4.83 -5.74
CA PRO A 69 5.37 -4.40 -4.58
C PRO A 69 5.00 -5.23 -3.35
N ALA A 70 6.00 -5.54 -2.55
CA ALA A 70 5.86 -6.13 -1.23
C ALA A 70 6.61 -5.23 -0.23
N TYR A 71 5.91 -4.86 0.83
CA TYR A 71 6.46 -4.03 1.90
C TYR A 71 6.46 -4.83 3.19
N SER A 72 7.55 -4.76 3.93
CA SER A 72 7.69 -5.46 5.20
C SER A 72 8.46 -4.62 6.21
N ALA A 73 8.44 -5.02 7.48
CA ALA A 73 9.28 -4.42 8.50
C ALA A 73 10.76 -4.64 8.19
N ASP A 74 11.55 -3.58 8.31
CA ASP A 74 13.02 -3.64 8.26
C ASP A 74 13.55 -4.00 9.65
N THR A 75 13.80 -5.28 9.87
CA THR A 75 14.33 -5.79 11.14
C THR A 75 15.82 -5.51 11.32
N ALA A 76 16.54 -5.12 10.26
CA ALA A 76 17.95 -4.77 10.33
C ALA A 76 18.18 -3.35 10.86
N ARG A 77 17.17 -2.47 10.78
CA ARG A 77 17.21 -1.13 11.36
C ARG A 77 16.61 -1.10 12.77
N ALA A 78 17.12 -0.19 13.60
CA ALA A 78 16.54 0.10 14.91
C ALA A 78 15.07 0.52 14.76
N ALA A 79 14.24 0.11 15.72
CA ALA A 79 12.85 0.54 15.75
C ALA A 79 12.78 2.05 16.06
N PHE A 80 11.74 2.71 15.54
CA PHE A 80 11.36 4.05 15.97
C PHE A 80 10.57 3.95 17.28
N GLU A 81 10.64 4.99 18.11
CA GLU A 81 10.03 4.99 19.44
C GLU A 81 9.19 6.26 19.65
N ILE A 82 8.08 6.11 20.37
CA ILE A 82 7.22 7.21 20.83
C ILE A 82 6.99 7.02 22.33
N GLN A 83 7.34 8.03 23.12
CA GLN A 83 7.07 8.04 24.55
C GLN A 83 5.69 8.63 24.81
N LEU A 84 4.71 7.80 25.16
CA LEU A 84 3.32 8.24 25.30
C LEU A 84 3.12 9.20 26.47
N LYS A 85 3.91 9.07 27.53
CA LYS A 85 3.91 10.01 28.66
C LYS A 85 4.21 11.45 28.25
N LYS A 86 4.94 11.66 27.16
CA LYS A 86 5.21 13.03 26.68
C LYS A 86 3.97 13.70 26.07
N LEU A 87 2.96 12.91 25.70
CA LEU A 87 1.65 13.40 25.25
C LEU A 87 0.69 13.63 26.44
N ASP A 88 1.02 13.12 27.62
CA ASP A 88 0.19 13.23 28.82
C ASP A 88 0.18 14.65 29.39
N ARG A 89 -1.00 15.07 29.87
CA ARG A 89 -1.19 16.30 30.63
C ARG A 89 -2.25 16.03 31.68
N PHE A 90 -1.95 16.38 32.93
CA PHE A 90 -2.83 16.11 34.08
C PHE A 90 -4.24 16.73 34.00
N TYR A 91 -4.47 17.66 33.06
CA TYR A 91 -5.69 18.45 32.93
C TYR A 91 -6.53 18.13 31.68
N ALA A 92 -6.10 17.18 30.84
CA ALA A 92 -6.76 16.92 29.57
C ALA A 92 -7.04 15.43 29.36
N ASP A 93 -8.28 15.08 29.01
CA ASP A 93 -8.66 13.71 28.67
C ASP A 93 -8.16 13.41 27.26
N SER A 94 -7.13 12.59 27.17
CA SER A 94 -6.51 12.21 25.91
C SER A 94 -6.86 10.77 25.56
N ASP A 95 -7.55 10.59 24.43
CA ASP A 95 -7.67 9.31 23.76
C ASP A 95 -6.54 9.21 22.73
N PHE A 96 -5.79 8.11 22.78
CA PHE A 96 -4.68 7.86 21.90
C PHE A 96 -4.73 6.41 21.42
N SER A 97 -4.78 6.24 20.09
CA SER A 97 -4.78 4.94 19.44
C SER A 97 -3.64 4.86 18.43
N LEU A 98 -2.85 3.80 18.55
CA LEU A 98 -1.87 3.38 17.57
C LEU A 98 -2.39 2.13 16.89
N SER A 99 -2.29 2.09 15.56
CA SER A 99 -2.54 0.87 14.80
C SER A 99 -1.27 0.45 14.10
N PHE A 100 -0.98 -0.83 14.18
CA PHE A 100 0.18 -1.45 13.53
C PHE A 100 -0.29 -2.48 12.51
N THR A 101 0.58 -2.74 11.54
CA THR A 101 0.50 -3.95 10.71
C THR A 101 0.94 -5.17 11.52
N ASP A 102 0.65 -6.37 11.02
CA ASP A 102 1.01 -7.63 11.68
C ASP A 102 2.53 -7.80 11.86
N ASP A 103 3.33 -7.16 11.00
CA ASP A 103 4.79 -7.13 11.07
C ASP A 103 5.36 -5.96 11.91
N GLY A 104 4.51 -5.20 12.60
CA GLY A 104 4.92 -4.18 13.57
C GLY A 104 5.28 -2.82 12.98
N ARG A 105 4.87 -2.52 11.74
CA ARG A 105 5.01 -1.18 11.14
C ARG A 105 3.83 -0.29 11.54
N LEU A 106 4.06 1.02 11.57
CA LEU A 106 3.01 1.98 11.89
C LEU A 106 2.00 2.10 10.74
N LYS A 107 0.71 1.88 11.04
CA LYS A 107 -0.41 2.07 10.11
C LYS A 107 -1.11 3.41 10.34
N SER A 108 -1.39 3.74 11.60
CA SER A 108 -2.02 5.01 11.95
C SER A 108 -1.77 5.43 13.40
N ILE A 109 -1.84 6.74 13.64
CA ILE A 109 -1.91 7.38 14.96
C ILE A 109 -3.18 8.23 14.96
N ASN A 110 -4.10 7.98 15.87
CA ASN A 110 -5.21 8.90 16.12
C ASN A 110 -5.17 9.34 17.58
N GLN A 111 -5.05 10.63 17.77
CA GLN A 111 -5.13 11.29 19.06
C GLN A 111 -6.34 12.23 19.05
N SER A 112 -7.17 12.12 20.06
CA SER A 112 -8.21 13.11 20.35
C SER A 112 -8.10 13.48 21.81
N THR A 113 -7.70 14.72 22.07
CA THR A 113 -7.69 15.27 23.41
C THR A 113 -8.85 16.24 23.56
N THR A 114 -9.64 16.07 24.60
CA THR A 114 -10.76 16.95 24.94
C THR A 114 -10.49 17.56 26.29
N GLY A 115 -10.49 18.90 26.37
CA GLY A 115 -10.72 19.57 27.66
C GLY A 115 -12.14 19.30 28.16
N GLN A 116 -12.47 19.72 29.37
CA GLN A 116 -13.74 19.37 30.06
C GLN A 116 -15.06 19.90 29.42
N GLY A 117 -15.11 20.18 28.11
CA GLY A 117 -16.16 20.96 27.48
C GLY A 117 -16.89 20.36 26.26
N GLU A 118 -16.62 19.16 25.73
CA GLU A 118 -17.31 18.75 24.49
C GLU A 118 -17.42 17.24 24.17
N THR A 119 -18.51 16.88 23.46
CA THR A 119 -19.00 15.51 23.18
C THR A 119 -19.19 15.24 21.66
N ILE A 120 -18.63 14.10 21.19
CA ILE A 120 -18.95 13.19 20.03
C ILE A 120 -19.20 13.72 18.59
N THR A 121 -18.53 13.10 17.58
CA THR A 121 -19.11 12.37 16.40
C THR A 121 -18.08 12.12 15.28
N LYS A 122 -18.14 10.94 14.60
CA LYS A 122 -18.21 10.84 13.10
C LYS A 122 -18.34 9.41 12.54
N ALA A 123 -18.93 9.34 11.33
CA ALA A 123 -19.34 8.17 10.54
C ALA A 123 -18.54 8.00 9.22
N PHE A 124 -18.86 6.93 8.48
CA PHE A 124 -18.09 6.18 7.46
C PHE A 124 -18.58 6.39 5.99
N VAL A 125 -17.69 6.39 4.98
CA VAL A 125 -17.92 5.94 3.56
C VAL A 125 -16.56 5.66 2.86
N GLY A 126 -16.47 4.62 2.01
CA GLY A 126 -15.27 4.19 1.26
C GLY A 126 -15.32 4.40 -0.27
N VAL A 127 -14.18 4.24 -0.96
CA VAL A 127 -14.03 4.31 -2.44
C VAL A 127 -12.91 3.38 -2.98
N VAL A 128 -13.12 2.91 -4.21
CA VAL A 128 -12.50 1.86 -5.05
C VAL A 128 -11.28 2.34 -5.88
N THR A 129 -10.36 1.43 -6.26
CA THR A 129 -9.20 1.69 -7.15
C THR A 129 -9.26 0.98 -8.52
N ALA A 130 -8.63 1.62 -9.52
CA ALA A 130 -8.76 1.35 -10.97
C ALA A 130 -7.68 0.41 -11.56
N VAL A 131 -8.05 -0.29 -12.65
CA VAL A 131 -7.22 -1.20 -13.46
C VAL A 131 -6.57 -0.45 -14.65
N ALA A 132 -5.31 -0.74 -14.95
CA ALA A 132 -4.57 -0.12 -16.08
C ALA A 132 -4.66 -0.96 -17.36
N ALA A 133 -4.75 -0.29 -18.52
CA ALA A 133 -4.91 -0.87 -19.86
C ALA A 133 -3.57 -1.26 -20.50
N PHE A 134 -3.57 -2.37 -21.24
CA PHE A 134 -2.46 -2.82 -22.10
C PHE A 134 -2.72 -2.45 -23.56
N GLN A 135 -1.67 -2.15 -24.30
CA GLN A 135 -1.71 -1.93 -25.76
C GLN A 135 -1.02 -3.12 -26.44
N ALA A 136 -1.62 -3.63 -27.52
CA ALA A 136 -0.99 -4.60 -28.42
C ALA A 136 -0.65 -3.91 -29.73
N GLU A 137 0.62 -3.97 -30.14
CA GLU A 137 1.05 -3.47 -31.45
C GLU A 137 1.38 -4.65 -32.38
N ALA A 138 0.87 -4.60 -33.60
CA ALA A 138 1.21 -5.56 -34.65
C ALA A 138 2.47 -5.06 -35.37
N LEU A 139 3.59 -5.79 -35.25
CA LEU A 139 4.85 -5.44 -35.91
C LEU A 139 4.92 -5.99 -37.35
N PRO A 140 5.25 -5.16 -38.36
CA PRO A 140 5.54 -5.64 -39.71
C PRO A 140 6.95 -6.28 -39.80
N SER A 141 7.01 -7.46 -40.42
CA SER A 141 8.22 -8.27 -40.61
C SER A 141 9.06 -7.77 -41.79
N THR A 142 10.32 -7.38 -41.56
CA THR A 142 11.28 -7.13 -42.66
C THR A 142 12.61 -7.91 -42.57
N ALA A 143 12.87 -8.67 -41.51
CA ALA A 143 13.99 -9.64 -41.44
C ALA A 143 13.85 -10.62 -40.25
N GLY A 144 12.64 -11.05 -39.92
CA GLY A 144 12.34 -11.83 -38.72
C GLY A 144 12.56 -13.36 -38.85
N PRO A 145 12.54 -14.10 -37.73
CA PRO A 145 12.62 -15.55 -37.71
C PRO A 145 11.55 -16.20 -38.60
N GLN A 146 11.88 -17.34 -39.21
CA GLN A 146 10.97 -18.04 -40.12
C GLN A 146 9.69 -18.47 -39.37
N PRO A 147 8.49 -17.97 -39.76
CA PRO A 147 7.25 -18.27 -39.03
C PRO A 147 6.95 -19.77 -38.87
N ALA A 148 7.31 -20.57 -39.87
CA ALA A 148 7.08 -22.01 -39.87
C ALA A 148 7.80 -22.75 -38.73
N SER A 149 9.04 -22.34 -38.39
CA SER A 149 9.81 -22.99 -37.32
C SER A 149 9.27 -22.63 -35.94
N ILE A 150 8.93 -21.36 -35.72
CA ILE A 150 8.29 -20.87 -34.49
C ILE A 150 6.96 -21.58 -34.28
N CYS A 151 6.10 -21.65 -35.29
CA CYS A 151 4.80 -22.30 -35.15
C CYS A 151 4.87 -23.82 -34.97
N ALA A 152 5.93 -24.47 -35.45
CA ALA A 152 6.19 -25.87 -35.15
C ALA A 152 6.51 -26.06 -33.65
N ILE A 153 7.31 -25.18 -33.07
CA ILE A 153 7.62 -25.19 -31.62
C ILE A 153 6.34 -24.93 -30.82
N VAL A 154 5.56 -23.87 -31.13
CA VAL A 154 4.32 -23.56 -30.40
C VAL A 154 3.37 -24.76 -30.37
N ARG A 155 3.17 -25.45 -31.51
CA ARG A 155 2.31 -26.63 -31.60
C ARG A 155 2.86 -27.86 -30.86
N LYS A 156 4.17 -27.98 -30.72
CA LYS A 156 4.82 -29.04 -29.94
C LYS A 156 4.52 -28.88 -28.45
N TRP A 157 4.53 -27.65 -27.96
CA TRP A 157 4.36 -27.32 -26.55
C TRP A 157 2.91 -27.09 -26.14
N ASN A 158 2.01 -26.82 -27.09
CA ASN A 158 0.59 -26.77 -26.85
C ASN A 158 -0.17 -27.33 -28.06
N VAL A 159 -0.93 -28.41 -27.84
CA VAL A 159 -1.84 -28.97 -28.83
C VAL A 159 -3.20 -28.31 -28.62
N PRO A 160 -3.61 -27.35 -29.46
CA PRO A 160 -4.88 -26.66 -29.26
C PRO A 160 -6.05 -27.59 -29.56
N ALA A 161 -7.21 -27.30 -28.97
CA ALA A 161 -8.47 -27.89 -29.43
C ALA A 161 -8.78 -27.44 -30.88
N PRO A 162 -9.68 -28.13 -31.62
CA PRO A 162 -9.95 -27.87 -33.04
C PRO A 162 -10.29 -26.41 -33.37
N ASP A 163 -10.93 -25.70 -32.45
CA ASP A 163 -11.41 -24.33 -32.64
C ASP A 163 -10.47 -23.25 -32.05
N HIS A 164 -9.32 -23.64 -31.50
CA HIS A 164 -8.36 -22.72 -30.91
C HIS A 164 -7.08 -22.61 -31.73
N LEU A 165 -6.52 -21.41 -31.76
CA LEU A 165 -5.20 -21.20 -32.33
C LEU A 165 -4.12 -21.77 -31.37
N PRO A 166 -3.07 -22.41 -31.91
CA PRO A 166 -1.94 -22.84 -31.10
C PRO A 166 -1.29 -21.62 -30.46
N GLN A 167 -1.15 -21.67 -29.13
CA GLN A 167 -0.57 -20.59 -28.34
C GLN A 167 0.30 -21.13 -27.21
N VAL A 168 1.38 -20.44 -26.89
CA VAL A 168 2.19 -20.73 -25.70
C VAL A 168 2.50 -19.43 -24.99
N SER A 169 2.56 -19.48 -23.66
CA SER A 169 2.97 -18.36 -22.82
C SER A 169 4.33 -18.65 -22.23
N LEU A 170 5.25 -17.71 -22.38
CA LEU A 170 6.55 -17.69 -21.72
C LEU A 170 6.52 -16.63 -20.61
N THR A 171 6.79 -17.02 -19.38
CA THR A 171 6.90 -16.13 -18.23
C THR A 171 8.36 -16.00 -17.80
N GLN A 172 8.75 -14.81 -17.35
CA GLN A 172 10.06 -14.57 -16.75
C GLN A 172 9.89 -13.69 -15.52
N ASN A 173 10.61 -14.05 -14.45
CA ASN A 173 10.43 -13.44 -13.14
C ASN A 173 11.74 -12.84 -12.63
N GLY A 174 11.61 -11.85 -11.77
CA GLY A 174 12.73 -11.23 -11.08
C GLY A 174 12.26 -10.43 -9.88
N ARG A 175 13.19 -10.08 -9.00
CA ARG A 175 12.91 -9.28 -7.80
C ARG A 175 13.90 -8.13 -7.67
N PHE A 176 13.36 -6.92 -7.52
CA PHE A 176 14.13 -5.76 -7.09
C PHE A 176 14.09 -5.63 -5.57
N ALA A 177 15.25 -5.38 -4.96
CA ALA A 177 15.41 -4.89 -3.59
C ALA A 177 16.10 -3.51 -3.55
N GLY A 178 16.25 -2.88 -4.72
CA GLY A 178 16.92 -1.60 -4.93
C GLY A 178 16.77 -1.13 -6.37
N ALA A 179 17.33 0.04 -6.69
CA ALA A 179 17.43 0.52 -8.07
C ALA A 179 18.52 -0.24 -8.82
N GLY A 180 18.35 -0.40 -10.14
CA GLY A 180 19.29 -1.10 -10.99
C GLY A 180 18.62 -1.77 -12.19
N ASN A 181 19.42 -2.56 -12.92
CA ASN A 181 18.95 -3.41 -13.99
C ASN A 181 18.88 -4.85 -13.49
N LEU A 182 17.90 -5.61 -13.97
CA LEU A 182 17.70 -7.00 -13.61
C LEU A 182 17.40 -7.80 -14.88
N SER A 183 18.21 -8.82 -15.14
CA SER A 183 17.84 -9.85 -16.12
C SER A 183 16.77 -10.73 -15.50
N LEU A 184 15.63 -10.90 -16.18
CA LEU A 184 14.58 -11.77 -15.70
C LEU A 184 14.94 -13.23 -16.00
N GLU A 185 14.61 -14.11 -15.06
CA GLU A 185 14.90 -15.54 -15.15
C GLU A 185 13.67 -16.29 -15.68
N VAL A 186 13.92 -17.22 -16.60
CA VAL A 186 12.90 -18.14 -17.09
C VAL A 186 12.74 -19.26 -16.05
N PRO A 187 11.51 -19.58 -15.61
CA PRO A 187 11.27 -20.71 -14.72
C PRO A 187 11.79 -22.03 -15.31
N PRO A 188 12.31 -22.97 -14.49
CA PRO A 188 12.91 -24.22 -14.97
C PRO A 188 12.01 -25.01 -15.93
N GLU A 189 10.70 -25.01 -15.68
CA GLU A 189 9.70 -25.72 -16.48
C GLU A 189 9.52 -25.15 -17.90
N GLN A 190 9.93 -23.91 -18.15
CA GLN A 190 9.84 -23.25 -19.47
C GLN A 190 11.21 -23.07 -20.14
N GLN A 191 12.30 -23.47 -19.48
CA GLN A 191 13.66 -23.30 -20.00
C GLN A 191 13.88 -23.98 -21.36
N ALA A 192 13.27 -25.15 -21.55
CA ALA A 192 13.36 -25.90 -22.80
C ALA A 192 12.59 -25.19 -23.94
N LEU A 193 11.36 -24.72 -23.68
CA LEU A 193 10.61 -23.89 -24.64
C LEU A 193 11.40 -22.65 -25.04
N PHE A 194 11.93 -21.92 -24.05
CA PHE A 194 12.72 -20.71 -24.27
C PHE A 194 13.96 -20.99 -25.14
N THR A 195 14.67 -22.08 -24.86
CA THR A 195 15.86 -22.47 -25.62
C THR A 195 15.52 -22.83 -27.06
N GLU A 196 14.39 -23.52 -27.30
CA GLU A 196 13.92 -23.85 -28.65
C GLU A 196 13.53 -22.59 -29.44
N LEU A 197 12.78 -21.66 -28.83
CA LEU A 197 12.41 -20.39 -29.46
C LEU A 197 13.63 -19.54 -29.81
N LYS A 198 14.60 -19.45 -28.89
CA LYS A 198 15.86 -18.73 -29.12
C LYS A 198 16.68 -19.33 -30.25
N LYS A 199 16.76 -20.68 -30.33
CA LYS A 199 17.42 -21.39 -31.45
C LYS A 199 16.73 -21.13 -32.79
N ALA A 200 15.42 -20.92 -32.79
CA ALA A 200 14.65 -20.56 -33.97
C ALA A 200 14.72 -19.06 -34.33
N GLY A 201 15.53 -18.28 -33.61
CA GLY A 201 15.75 -16.85 -33.88
C GLY A 201 14.74 -15.91 -33.21
N LEU A 202 13.91 -16.41 -32.28
CA LEU A 202 13.01 -15.58 -31.48
C LEU A 202 13.56 -15.47 -30.05
N ASP A 203 14.38 -14.45 -29.80
CA ASP A 203 14.88 -14.14 -28.45
C ASP A 203 13.86 -13.28 -27.70
N LEU A 204 13.31 -13.84 -26.62
CA LEU A 204 12.33 -13.18 -25.73
C LEU A 204 12.92 -12.98 -24.33
N ALA A 205 14.25 -12.91 -24.19
CA ALA A 205 14.87 -12.52 -22.92
C ALA A 205 14.40 -11.12 -22.52
N ALA A 206 13.85 -10.96 -21.33
CA ALA A 206 13.44 -9.68 -20.81
C ALA A 206 14.41 -9.16 -19.75
N THR A 207 14.57 -7.84 -19.78
CA THR A 207 15.30 -7.08 -18.79
C THR A 207 14.33 -6.10 -18.15
N ALA A 208 14.42 -5.95 -16.84
CA ALA A 208 13.71 -4.93 -16.11
C ALA A 208 14.70 -3.89 -15.59
N ARG A 209 14.24 -2.64 -15.50
CA ARG A 209 14.98 -1.52 -14.94
C ARG A 209 14.16 -0.85 -13.85
N ALA A 210 14.82 -0.56 -12.74
CA ALA A 210 14.28 0.16 -11.60
C ALA A 210 15.12 1.42 -11.37
N GLU A 211 14.46 2.57 -11.36
CA GLU A 211 15.09 3.87 -11.18
C GLU A 211 14.35 4.65 -10.09
N LEU A 212 15.07 5.19 -9.11
CA LEU A 212 14.48 6.12 -8.15
C LEU A 212 14.33 7.47 -8.84
N VAL A 213 13.09 7.94 -8.96
CA VAL A 213 12.75 9.16 -9.69
C VAL A 213 12.19 10.20 -8.73
N GLY A 214 12.86 11.35 -8.71
CA GLY A 214 12.34 12.60 -8.18
C GLY A 214 12.52 12.82 -6.67
N ASP A 215 12.03 14.00 -6.28
CA ASP A 215 11.92 14.46 -4.91
C ASP A 215 11.01 13.56 -4.06
N ALA A 216 11.10 13.68 -2.74
CA ALA A 216 10.25 12.93 -1.84
C ALA A 216 8.76 13.12 -2.20
N LEU A 217 8.02 12.00 -2.33
CA LEU A 217 6.58 11.97 -2.65
C LEU A 217 5.69 12.54 -1.54
N GLN A 218 6.29 12.87 -0.41
CA GLN A 218 5.59 13.42 0.73
C GLN A 218 5.80 14.94 0.74
N PRO A 219 4.76 15.73 1.06
CA PRO A 219 4.96 17.12 1.40
C PRO A 219 5.80 17.17 2.67
N VAL A 220 7.11 17.24 2.52
CA VAL A 220 8.02 17.46 3.64
C VAL A 220 7.82 18.93 4.02
N ALA A 221 6.84 19.21 4.87
CA ALA A 221 6.92 20.38 5.71
C ALA A 221 8.18 20.17 6.54
N ARG A 222 9.32 20.70 6.07
CA ARG A 222 10.49 20.84 6.93
C ARG A 222 10.01 21.78 8.03
N PRO A 223 9.84 21.31 9.28
CA PRO A 223 9.52 22.24 10.34
C PRO A 223 10.61 23.31 10.30
N ALA A 224 10.21 24.58 10.27
CA ALA A 224 11.13 25.70 10.12
C ALA A 224 12.14 25.80 11.30
N SER A 225 12.00 24.93 12.31
CA SER A 225 12.79 24.89 13.53
C SER A 225 12.80 23.46 14.09
N ALA A 226 13.73 23.18 15.01
CA ALA A 226 13.69 21.97 15.83
C ALA A 226 12.31 21.81 16.51
N VAL A 227 11.90 20.57 16.77
CA VAL A 227 10.66 20.22 17.48
C VAL A 227 10.50 21.11 18.71
N ALA A 228 9.39 21.86 18.76
CA ALA A 228 9.22 22.88 19.79
C ALA A 228 9.09 22.26 21.19
N GLU A 229 9.42 23.04 22.23
CA GLU A 229 9.23 22.68 23.64
C GLU A 229 7.72 22.60 23.95
N GLY A 230 7.09 21.50 23.57
CA GLY A 230 5.63 21.45 23.48
C GLY A 230 5.10 20.43 22.48
N GLU A 231 5.97 19.85 21.66
CA GLU A 231 5.63 18.85 20.66
C GLU A 231 6.30 17.51 21.01
N VAL A 232 5.71 16.43 20.51
CA VAL A 232 6.29 15.09 20.55
C VAL A 232 6.58 14.68 19.11
N ALA A 233 7.83 14.33 18.84
CA ALA A 233 8.22 13.94 17.50
C ALA A 233 7.83 12.50 17.18
N VAL A 234 7.26 12.31 15.99
CA VAL A 234 7.09 10.99 15.37
C VAL A 234 8.03 10.88 14.18
N THR A 235 8.91 9.89 14.20
CA THR A 235 9.90 9.67 13.13
C THR A 235 9.33 8.78 12.03
N LEU A 236 9.23 9.30 10.82
CA LEU A 236 8.73 8.56 9.66
C LEU A 236 9.81 8.47 8.58
N GLN A 237 9.74 7.45 7.73
CA GLN A 237 10.64 7.33 6.58
C GLN A 237 10.16 8.21 5.42
N GLN A 238 11.11 8.86 4.75
CA GLN A 238 10.85 9.52 3.49
C GLN A 238 10.54 8.47 2.41
N VAL A 239 9.60 8.79 1.54
CA VAL A 239 9.19 7.92 0.42
C VAL A 239 9.46 8.65 -0.88
N THR A 240 9.99 7.95 -1.88
CA THR A 240 10.18 8.44 -3.24
C THR A 240 9.42 7.55 -4.25
N THR A 241 9.47 7.91 -5.53
CA THR A 241 8.90 7.09 -6.60
C THR A 241 9.96 6.17 -7.17
N LEU A 242 9.70 4.87 -7.18
CA LEU A 242 10.41 3.92 -8.03
C LEU A 242 9.73 3.84 -9.39
N LYS A 243 10.42 4.25 -10.45
CA LYS A 243 10.00 4.03 -11.84
C LYS A 243 10.53 2.69 -12.30
N LEU A 244 9.62 1.83 -12.71
CA LEU A 244 9.90 0.49 -13.23
C LEU A 244 9.54 0.45 -14.72
N SER A 245 10.37 -0.22 -15.50
CA SER A 245 10.13 -0.51 -16.91
C SER A 245 10.73 -1.85 -17.29
N ALA A 246 10.11 -2.57 -18.21
CA ALA A 246 10.61 -3.84 -18.71
C ALA A 246 10.69 -3.79 -20.24
N THR A 247 11.77 -4.33 -20.78
CA THR A 247 12.03 -4.40 -22.21
C THR A 247 12.52 -5.79 -22.57
N ASP A 248 12.07 -6.31 -23.72
CA ASP A 248 12.59 -7.56 -24.24
C ASP A 248 13.88 -7.38 -25.07
N ALA A 249 14.47 -8.50 -25.51
CA ALA A 249 15.68 -8.53 -26.33
C ALA A 249 15.49 -7.88 -27.71
N ARG A 250 14.24 -7.66 -28.14
CA ARG A 250 13.89 -6.95 -29.39
C ARG A 250 13.81 -5.44 -29.17
N GLY A 251 13.92 -4.97 -27.92
CA GLY A 251 13.77 -3.57 -27.54
C GLY A 251 12.31 -3.13 -27.38
N GLU A 252 11.35 -4.06 -27.40
CA GLU A 252 9.94 -3.77 -27.22
C GLU A 252 9.66 -3.43 -25.76
N ASN A 253 8.88 -2.38 -25.50
CA ASN A 253 8.50 -1.99 -24.16
C ASN A 253 7.33 -2.85 -23.67
N LEU A 254 7.59 -3.71 -22.68
CA LEU A 254 6.60 -4.60 -22.07
C LEU A 254 5.70 -3.88 -21.05
N GLY A 255 5.98 -2.60 -20.78
CA GLY A 255 5.22 -1.75 -19.88
C GLY A 255 6.06 -1.20 -18.72
N GLY A 256 5.50 -0.24 -17.99
CA GLY A 256 6.13 0.37 -16.84
C GLY A 256 5.14 0.77 -15.75
N LYS A 257 5.64 0.94 -14.53
CA LYS A 257 4.83 1.34 -13.37
C LYS A 257 5.62 2.28 -12.47
N ARG A 258 4.92 3.18 -11.80
CA ARG A 258 5.47 4.03 -10.74
C ARG A 258 4.95 3.54 -9.40
N ILE A 259 5.85 3.26 -8.46
CA ILE A 259 5.50 2.69 -7.16
C ILE A 259 6.15 3.53 -6.06
N PRO A 260 5.43 3.92 -4.99
CA PRO A 260 6.05 4.58 -3.85
C PRO A 260 6.95 3.60 -3.09
N VAL A 261 8.20 3.99 -2.80
CA VAL A 261 9.14 3.17 -2.02
C VAL A 261 9.82 3.99 -0.92
N PRO A 262 10.00 3.44 0.28
CA PRO A 262 10.74 4.12 1.34
C PRO A 262 12.22 4.22 0.99
N LEU A 263 12.82 5.38 1.29
CA LEU A 263 14.25 5.62 1.16
C LEU A 263 14.97 5.07 2.39
N LYS A 264 16.03 4.29 2.14
CA LYS A 264 16.90 3.81 3.22
C LYS A 264 17.62 5.00 3.85
N ASP A 265 17.65 5.03 5.19
CA ASP A 265 18.40 6.03 5.98
C ASP A 265 17.98 7.50 5.74
N LYS A 266 16.77 7.72 5.21
CA LYS A 266 16.17 9.05 5.07
C LYS A 266 14.88 9.08 5.86
N ASP A 267 14.97 9.63 7.05
CA ASP A 267 13.82 9.81 7.93
C ASP A 267 13.47 11.31 8.02
N PHE A 268 12.28 11.61 8.54
CA PHE A 268 11.86 12.95 8.90
C PHE A 268 10.99 12.89 10.16
N MET A 269 10.87 14.03 10.83
CA MET A 269 10.13 14.12 12.08
C MET A 269 8.83 14.88 11.84
N LEU A 270 7.73 14.29 12.27
CA LEU A 270 6.41 14.88 12.27
C LEU A 270 6.06 15.30 13.71
N PRO A 271 5.91 16.59 14.00
CA PRO A 271 5.53 17.03 15.34
C PRO A 271 4.06 16.72 15.62
N ILE A 272 3.82 16.11 16.78
CA ILE A 272 2.50 16.00 17.42
C ILE A 272 2.41 17.07 18.50
N PRO A 273 1.54 18.07 18.36
CA PRO A 273 1.36 19.08 19.38
C PRO A 273 0.79 18.44 20.66
N LYS A 274 1.33 18.81 21.83
CA LYS A 274 0.76 18.39 23.11
C LYS A 274 -0.66 18.95 23.29
N PRO A 275 -1.49 18.30 24.13
CA PRO A 275 -2.80 18.82 24.48
C PRO A 275 -2.78 20.27 24.96
N ALA A 276 -3.70 21.09 24.43
CA ALA A 276 -4.02 22.40 24.96
C ALA A 276 -4.82 22.31 26.29
N LEU A 277 -4.72 23.35 27.12
CA LEU A 277 -5.44 23.45 28.41
C LEU A 277 -6.96 23.56 28.23
N PHE A 278 -7.41 24.11 27.11
CA PHE A 278 -8.82 24.33 26.80
C PHE A 278 -9.12 23.94 25.35
N GLY A 279 -10.35 23.51 25.12
CA GLY A 279 -10.83 23.11 23.80
C GLY A 279 -10.55 21.65 23.46
N LYS A 280 -10.76 21.29 22.19
CA LYS A 280 -10.50 19.96 21.66
C LYS A 280 -9.34 20.03 20.68
N GLN A 281 -8.45 19.05 20.73
CA GLN A 281 -7.34 18.92 19.81
C GLN A 281 -7.32 17.50 19.24
N THR A 282 -7.23 17.37 17.93
CA THR A 282 -7.15 16.08 17.27
C THR A 282 -5.93 16.02 16.38
N PHE A 283 -5.15 14.96 16.49
CA PHE A 283 -4.08 14.62 15.56
C PHE A 283 -4.41 13.29 14.90
N GLN A 284 -4.34 13.24 13.57
CA GLN A 284 -4.58 12.03 12.80
C GLN A 284 -3.45 11.85 11.79
N LEU A 285 -2.85 10.68 11.81
CA LEU A 285 -1.85 10.24 10.85
C LEU A 285 -2.28 8.86 10.35
N ALA A 286 -2.40 8.69 9.03
CA ALA A 286 -2.48 7.38 8.41
C ALA A 286 -1.36 7.24 7.38
N VAL A 287 -0.79 6.04 7.33
CA VAL A 287 0.38 5.72 6.52
C VAL A 287 0.03 4.50 5.64
N ALA A 288 0.35 4.59 4.35
CA ALA A 288 0.27 3.45 3.44
C ALA A 288 1.34 2.40 3.79
N GLU A 289 1.19 1.19 3.25
CA GLU A 289 2.20 0.12 3.42
C GLU A 289 3.61 0.53 2.96
N SER A 290 3.72 1.47 2.03
CA SER A 290 5.01 2.03 1.58
C SER A 290 5.70 2.95 2.58
N GLY A 291 5.05 3.29 3.71
CA GLY A 291 5.49 4.35 4.61
C GLY A 291 5.04 5.75 4.19
N ARG A 292 4.27 5.88 3.09
CA ARG A 292 3.78 7.17 2.60
C ARG A 292 2.61 7.65 3.45
N ILE A 293 2.66 8.88 3.94
CA ILE A 293 1.50 9.53 4.56
C ILE A 293 0.33 9.55 3.55
N THR A 294 -0.80 8.94 3.91
CA THR A 294 -2.06 9.00 3.15
C THR A 294 -3.03 10.01 3.76
N SER A 295 -2.88 10.26 5.05
CA SER A 295 -3.72 11.14 5.86
C SER A 295 -2.87 11.88 6.87
N LEU A 296 -3.01 13.20 6.93
CA LEU A 296 -2.46 14.02 7.99
C LEU A 296 -3.48 15.09 8.35
N GLY A 297 -3.95 15.07 9.59
CA GLY A 297 -4.95 15.99 10.11
C GLY A 297 -4.50 16.58 11.44
N TYR A 298 -4.56 17.90 11.53
CA TYR A 298 -4.48 18.64 12.77
C TYR A 298 -5.80 19.39 12.94
N GLY A 299 -6.46 19.18 14.07
CA GLY A 299 -7.70 19.88 14.44
C GLY A 299 -7.53 20.53 15.79
N SER A 300 -8.00 21.76 15.92
CA SER A 300 -8.12 22.45 17.20
C SER A 300 -9.43 23.22 17.23
N THR A 301 -10.25 22.98 18.24
CA THR A 301 -11.47 23.74 18.52
C THR A 301 -11.23 24.52 19.79
N SER A 302 -11.03 25.83 19.69
CA SER A 302 -11.04 26.69 20.88
C SER A 302 -12.47 26.79 21.41
N GLY A 303 -12.67 26.70 22.72
CA GLY A 303 -14.00 26.73 23.39
C GLY A 303 -14.81 28.03 23.24
N ALA A 304 -14.44 28.92 22.31
CA ALA A 304 -15.19 30.11 21.95
C ALA A 304 -15.73 29.94 20.51
N ALA A 305 -16.97 29.46 20.42
CA ALA A 305 -17.87 29.46 19.25
C ALA A 305 -17.24 29.40 17.84
N GLY A 306 -17.30 28.22 17.21
CA GLY A 306 -17.07 28.10 15.76
C GLY A 306 -16.86 26.67 15.30
N ALA A 307 -17.97 25.92 15.14
CA ALA A 307 -17.97 24.62 14.48
C ALA A 307 -17.52 24.76 13.01
N LEU A 308 -16.24 24.56 12.72
CA LEU A 308 -15.74 24.44 11.36
C LEU A 308 -14.66 23.36 11.24
N GLY A 309 -15.02 22.28 10.53
CA GLY A 309 -14.11 21.62 9.59
C GLY A 309 -13.06 20.66 10.12
N ALA A 310 -13.38 19.74 11.03
CA ALA A 310 -12.52 18.57 11.24
C ALA A 310 -12.56 17.67 9.99
N VAL A 311 -11.58 17.87 9.11
CA VAL A 311 -11.30 17.09 7.89
C VAL A 311 -11.06 15.63 8.31
N ALA A 312 -11.88 14.71 7.79
CA ALA A 312 -11.68 13.27 7.97
C ALA A 312 -10.89 12.74 6.78
N VAL A 313 -9.68 12.21 7.02
CA VAL A 313 -8.91 11.50 5.99
C VAL A 313 -8.70 10.04 6.42
N VAL A 314 -9.51 9.19 5.79
CA VAL A 314 -9.32 7.79 5.34
C VAL A 314 -8.50 6.84 6.22
N ALA A 315 -9.21 5.97 6.96
CA ALA A 315 -8.72 4.64 7.31
C ALA A 315 -9.32 3.63 6.32
N GLY A 316 -8.56 3.22 5.31
CA GLY A 316 -8.93 2.07 4.49
C GLY A 316 -8.86 0.79 5.34
N GLU A 317 -9.87 -0.06 5.24
CA GLU A 317 -9.75 -1.43 5.74
C GLU A 317 -8.50 -2.08 5.11
N PRO A 318 -7.74 -2.87 5.90
CA PRO A 318 -6.61 -3.59 5.34
C PRO A 318 -7.16 -4.53 4.26
N ILE A 319 -6.75 -4.32 3.01
CA ILE A 319 -6.83 -5.38 2.01
C ILE A 319 -5.95 -6.49 2.60
N THR A 320 -6.58 -7.55 3.11
CA THR A 320 -5.83 -8.71 3.61
C THR A 320 -4.94 -9.21 2.48
N GLU A 321 -3.70 -9.57 2.81
CA GLU A 321 -2.66 -9.90 1.83
C GLU A 321 -3.10 -11.01 0.87
N ASP A 322 -3.93 -11.95 1.34
CA ASP A 322 -4.53 -13.02 0.54
C ASP A 322 -5.51 -12.51 -0.52
N ASN A 323 -6.30 -11.47 -0.19
CA ASN A 323 -7.19 -10.84 -1.16
C ASN A 323 -6.41 -10.04 -2.20
N ALA A 324 -5.29 -9.41 -1.82
CA ALA A 324 -4.41 -8.72 -2.77
C ALA A 324 -3.74 -9.71 -3.73
N ARG A 325 -3.26 -10.86 -3.24
CA ARG A 325 -2.66 -11.92 -4.06
C ARG A 325 -3.69 -12.58 -4.98
N ALA A 326 -4.88 -12.91 -4.48
CA ALA A 326 -5.96 -13.47 -5.28
C ALA A 326 -6.44 -12.47 -6.35
N ALA A 327 -6.55 -11.19 -6.00
CA ALA A 327 -6.90 -10.14 -6.96
C ALA A 327 -5.79 -9.95 -8.01
N ALA A 328 -4.51 -10.03 -7.63
CA ALA A 328 -3.40 -9.95 -8.57
C ALA A 328 -3.34 -11.16 -9.51
N ALA A 329 -3.55 -12.38 -9.00
CA ALA A 329 -3.61 -13.59 -9.80
C ALA A 329 -4.82 -13.59 -10.75
N LYS A 330 -5.99 -13.14 -10.27
CA LYS A 330 -7.17 -12.95 -11.11
C LYS A 330 -6.95 -11.89 -12.17
N ALA A 331 -6.36 -10.75 -11.81
CA ALA A 331 -6.03 -9.70 -12.78
C ALA A 331 -5.05 -10.20 -13.85
N ALA A 332 -4.08 -11.03 -13.49
CA ALA A 332 -3.18 -11.67 -14.46
C ALA A 332 -3.92 -12.67 -15.36
N ALA A 333 -4.82 -13.48 -14.82
CA ALA A 333 -5.63 -14.42 -15.59
C ALA A 333 -6.60 -13.71 -16.54
N ASP A 334 -7.29 -12.67 -16.06
CA ASP A 334 -8.18 -11.83 -16.86
C ASP A 334 -7.40 -11.11 -17.97
N LEU A 335 -6.17 -10.69 -17.68
CA LEU A 335 -5.27 -10.13 -18.68
C LEU A 335 -4.96 -11.12 -19.80
N ILE A 336 -4.59 -12.35 -19.45
CA ILE A 336 -4.32 -13.41 -20.43
C ILE A 336 -5.57 -13.69 -21.26
N ALA A 337 -6.75 -13.75 -20.64
CA ALA A 337 -8.01 -13.94 -21.34
C ALA A 337 -8.32 -12.78 -22.32
N GLN A 338 -8.02 -11.53 -21.94
CA GLN A 338 -8.16 -10.38 -22.82
C GLN A 338 -7.16 -10.42 -23.99
N GLN A 339 -5.91 -10.82 -23.73
CA GLN A 339 -4.90 -11.01 -24.77
C GLN A 339 -5.33 -12.08 -25.79
N GLN A 340 -5.88 -13.20 -25.33
CA GLN A 340 -6.40 -14.26 -26.20
C GLN A 340 -7.54 -13.77 -27.08
N ARG A 341 -8.47 -12.99 -26.51
CA ARG A 341 -9.58 -12.40 -27.26
C ARG A 341 -9.08 -11.43 -28.33
N LEU A 342 -8.15 -10.53 -27.97
CA LEU A 342 -7.58 -9.57 -28.90
C LEU A 342 -6.78 -10.25 -30.02
N ALA A 343 -5.95 -11.24 -29.68
CA ALA A 343 -5.20 -12.04 -30.64
C ALA A 343 -6.11 -12.76 -31.65
N ASN A 344 -7.16 -13.43 -31.15
CA ASN A 344 -8.15 -14.08 -32.01
C ASN A 344 -8.85 -13.05 -32.90
N CYS A 345 -9.13 -11.86 -32.37
CA CYS A 345 -9.74 -10.78 -33.12
C CYS A 345 -8.87 -10.24 -34.27
N LEU A 346 -7.58 -10.02 -34.02
CA LEU A 346 -6.65 -9.56 -35.05
C LEU A 346 -6.43 -10.62 -36.14
N LEU A 347 -6.48 -11.90 -35.78
CA LEU A 347 -6.28 -13.01 -36.71
C LEU A 347 -7.54 -13.40 -37.48
N LYS A 348 -8.72 -13.15 -36.93
CA LYS A 348 -10.02 -13.40 -37.56
C LYS A 348 -10.99 -12.21 -37.37
N PRO A 349 -10.82 -11.13 -38.15
CA PRO A 349 -11.60 -9.91 -37.96
C PRO A 349 -13.12 -10.10 -38.07
N THR A 350 -13.57 -11.10 -38.84
CA THR A 350 -14.99 -11.41 -39.05
C THR A 350 -15.68 -12.08 -37.85
N GLU A 351 -14.91 -12.63 -36.89
CA GLU A 351 -15.43 -13.30 -35.69
C GLU A 351 -15.39 -12.41 -34.42
N CYS A 352 -14.93 -11.16 -34.52
CA CYS A 352 -14.93 -10.24 -33.38
C CYS A 352 -16.36 -9.81 -32.99
N PRO A 353 -16.75 -9.89 -31.71
CA PRO A 353 -17.96 -9.22 -31.23
C PRO A 353 -17.82 -7.71 -31.47
N LYS A 354 -18.82 -7.12 -32.15
CA LYS A 354 -18.89 -5.68 -32.42
C LYS A 354 -19.21 -4.87 -31.18
#